data_AF-A0AAP5JTF3-F1
#
_entry.id   AF-A0AAP5JTF3-F1
#
_cell.length_a   1.000
_cell.length_b   1.000
_cell.length_c   1.000
_cell.angle_alpha   90.00
_cell.angle_beta   90.00
_cell.angle_gamma   90.00
#
_symmetry.space_group_name_H-M   'P 1'
#
loop_
_entity.id
_entity.type
_entity.pdbx_description
1 polymer ?
#
loop_
_entity_poly.entity_id
_entity_poly.type
_entity_poly.pdbx_seq_one_letter_code
_entity_poly.pdbx_strand_id
1 'polypeptide(L)'
;MGGYKRMNLDGGGSTQMVSRPLGSNAVSLSNQTEYGTERKVVDGIGIWSTALKGQAKGLIIHGDNELFMYERGKYTLADMTNIIILLNRKIKPDGSLSNPVGKFEGNGFIPVKSGDTDITAR
;
A
#
# COMPACT_ATOMS: atom_id res chain seq x y z
N MET A 1 29.19 -9.65 -5.76
CA MET A 1 29.34 -8.43 -4.93
C MET A 1 30.65 -7.74 -5.27
N GLY A 2 30.63 -6.43 -5.60
CA GLY A 2 31.77 -5.67 -6.16
C GLY A 2 32.26 -4.46 -5.34
N GLY A 3 31.96 -4.39 -4.04
CA GLY A 3 32.44 -3.29 -3.20
C GLY A 3 33.95 -3.33 -2.95
N TYR A 4 34.63 -2.19 -3.11
CA TYR A 4 36.08 -2.01 -2.85
C TYR A 4 36.40 -1.92 -1.35
N LYS A 5 35.51 -1.29 -0.57
CA LYS A 5 35.54 -1.28 0.90
C LYS A 5 34.20 -1.72 1.44
N ARG A 6 34.22 -2.54 2.48
CA ARG A 6 33.04 -3.12 3.12
C ARG A 6 33.26 -3.10 4.64
N MET A 7 32.18 -2.92 5.38
CA MET A 7 32.14 -2.95 6.83
C MET A 7 31.03 -3.90 7.24
N ASN A 8 31.28 -4.72 8.25
CA ASN A 8 30.23 -5.53 8.85
C ASN A 8 29.47 -4.70 9.89
N LEU A 9 28.14 -4.83 9.91
CA LEU A 9 27.28 -4.23 10.93
C LEU A 9 26.81 -5.30 11.91
N ASP A 10 26.00 -4.91 12.89
CA ASP A 10 25.46 -5.84 13.88
C ASP A 10 24.64 -6.96 13.22
N GLY A 11 24.83 -8.17 13.72
CA GLY A 11 24.37 -9.41 13.11
C GLY A 11 23.27 -10.10 13.92
N GLY A 12 23.04 -11.37 13.58
CA GLY A 12 22.09 -12.23 14.27
C GLY A 12 20.70 -11.61 14.37
N GLY A 13 20.08 -11.70 15.55
CA GLY A 13 18.74 -11.17 15.81
C GLY A 13 18.58 -9.66 15.58
N SER A 14 19.68 -8.90 15.48
CA SER A 14 19.66 -7.46 15.16
C SER A 14 19.60 -7.17 13.65
N THR A 15 19.82 -8.15 12.78
CA THR A 15 19.74 -7.95 11.32
C THR A 15 18.31 -7.79 10.87
N GLN A 16 17.91 -6.53 10.63
CA GLN A 16 16.54 -6.15 10.29
C GLN A 16 16.56 -5.08 9.21
N MET A 17 15.68 -5.22 8.23
CA MET A 17 15.50 -4.29 7.14
C MET A 17 14.02 -4.04 6.98
N VAL A 18 13.66 -2.78 6.98
CA VAL A 18 12.31 -2.35 6.66
C VAL A 18 12.31 -1.54 5.38
N SER A 19 11.22 -1.64 4.63
CA SER A 19 11.00 -0.82 3.45
C SER A 19 9.59 -0.26 3.49
N ARG A 20 9.35 0.77 2.69
CA ARG A 20 8.02 1.30 2.45
C ARG A 20 7.57 0.84 1.07
N PRO A 21 6.61 -0.10 0.97
CA PRO A 21 6.11 -0.56 -0.32
C PRO A 21 5.48 0.59 -1.13
N LEU A 22 5.46 0.43 -2.45
CA LEU A 22 4.75 1.35 -3.35
C LEU A 22 3.25 1.37 -3.01
N GLY A 23 2.63 2.54 -3.08
CA GLY A 23 1.22 2.70 -2.72
C GLY A 23 0.90 2.50 -1.23
N SER A 24 1.90 2.51 -0.35
CA SER A 24 1.73 2.45 1.09
C SER A 24 2.51 3.54 1.82
N ASN A 25 1.94 3.98 2.94
CA ASN A 25 2.60 4.84 3.92
C ASN A 25 3.23 4.04 5.06
N ALA A 26 2.89 2.76 5.17
CA ALA A 26 3.38 1.88 6.21
C ALA A 26 4.78 1.38 5.88
N VAL A 27 5.61 1.32 6.91
CA VAL A 27 6.91 0.67 6.88
C VAL A 27 6.69 -0.80 7.24
N SER A 28 7.24 -1.71 6.44
CA SER A 28 7.09 -3.15 6.61
C SER A 28 8.44 -3.86 6.60
N LEU A 29 8.56 -4.87 7.46
CA LEU A 29 9.70 -5.78 7.50
C LEU A 29 9.89 -6.44 6.13
N SER A 30 11.11 -6.36 5.61
CA SER A 30 11.47 -6.81 4.24
C SER A 30 12.34 -8.06 4.25
N ASN A 31 12.82 -8.49 5.42
CA ASN A 31 13.57 -9.72 5.60
C ASN A 31 12.94 -10.60 6.68
N GLN A 32 13.26 -11.89 6.68
CA GLN A 32 12.96 -12.75 7.82
C GLN A 32 13.96 -12.45 8.95
N THR A 33 13.46 -12.18 10.15
CA THR A 33 14.29 -12.02 11.35
C THR A 33 14.65 -13.39 11.93
N GLU A 34 15.80 -13.47 12.61
CA GLU A 34 16.30 -14.74 13.17
C GLU A 34 15.30 -15.42 14.11
N TYR A 35 14.60 -14.64 14.94
CA TYR A 35 13.63 -15.15 15.93
C TYR A 35 12.17 -14.95 15.51
N GLY A 36 11.90 -14.57 14.26
CA GLY A 36 10.56 -14.29 13.76
C GLY A 36 9.93 -12.99 14.28
N THR A 37 10.61 -12.26 15.16
CA THR A 37 10.19 -10.96 15.69
C THR A 37 11.26 -9.90 15.50
N GLU A 38 10.84 -8.63 15.42
CA GLU A 38 11.76 -7.49 15.43
C GLU A 38 12.41 -7.32 16.81
N ARG A 39 13.66 -6.88 16.84
CA ARG A 39 14.50 -6.74 18.03
C ARG A 39 14.74 -5.27 18.22
N LYS A 40 14.59 -4.77 19.44
CA LYS A 40 14.95 -3.40 19.76
C LYS A 40 16.48 -3.24 19.63
N VAL A 41 16.88 -2.36 18.74
CA VAL A 41 18.28 -1.92 18.55
C VAL A 41 18.39 -0.44 18.93
N VAL A 42 19.60 -0.01 19.27
CA VAL A 42 19.85 1.37 19.73
C VAL A 42 19.94 2.36 18.58
N ASP A 43 20.41 1.91 17.41
CA ASP A 43 20.66 2.74 16.23
C ASP A 43 20.40 1.96 14.93
N GLY A 44 20.29 2.68 13.81
CA GLY A 44 20.11 2.11 12.47
C GLY A 44 20.47 3.07 11.35
N ILE A 45 20.56 2.55 10.12
CA ILE A 45 20.80 3.34 8.91
C ILE A 45 19.49 3.51 8.16
N GLY A 46 19.10 4.76 7.89
CA GLY A 46 17.94 5.06 7.06
C GLY A 46 18.32 5.66 5.71
N ILE A 47 17.53 5.34 4.69
CA ILE A 47 17.67 5.88 3.34
C ILE A 47 16.36 6.58 2.98
N TRP A 48 16.44 7.87 2.68
CA TRP A 48 15.30 8.69 2.29
C TRP A 48 15.53 9.31 0.93
N SER A 49 14.45 9.44 0.16
CA SER A 49 14.49 10.17 -1.10
C SER A 49 14.27 11.66 -0.86
N THR A 50 15.10 12.49 -1.45
CA THR A 50 14.94 13.95 -1.53
C THR A 50 14.23 14.39 -2.82
N ALA A 51 13.75 13.43 -3.64
CA ALA A 51 13.08 13.75 -4.89
C ALA A 51 11.85 14.64 -4.64
N LEU A 52 11.55 15.51 -5.59
CA LEU A 52 10.27 16.22 -5.58
C LEU A 52 9.14 15.23 -5.89
N LYS A 53 7.95 15.51 -5.34
CA LYS A 53 6.75 14.73 -5.66
C LYS A 53 6.46 14.86 -7.15
N GLY A 54 6.49 13.73 -7.86
CA GLY A 54 6.14 13.66 -9.28
C GLY A 54 4.62 13.62 -9.48
N GLN A 55 4.20 13.64 -10.74
CA GLN A 55 2.81 13.32 -11.09
C GLN A 55 2.54 11.83 -10.88
N ALA A 56 1.33 11.49 -10.42
CA ALA A 56 0.90 10.11 -10.22
C ALA A 56 1.08 9.29 -11.51
N LYS A 57 1.81 8.18 -11.41
CA LYS A 57 2.04 7.25 -12.54
C LYS A 57 0.96 6.17 -12.63
N GLY A 58 0.18 5.99 -11.57
CA GLY A 58 -0.88 5.00 -11.47
C GLY A 58 -1.54 5.06 -10.10
N LEU A 59 -2.73 4.48 -9.98
CA LEU A 59 -3.50 4.39 -8.75
C LEU A 59 -3.63 2.92 -8.33
N ILE A 60 -3.41 2.66 -7.05
CA ILE A 60 -3.74 1.40 -6.41
C ILE A 60 -5.01 1.61 -5.59
N ILE A 61 -5.95 0.67 -5.72
CA ILE A 61 -7.14 0.61 -4.89
C ILE A 61 -6.89 -0.41 -3.78
N HIS A 62 -7.05 0.01 -2.53
CA HIS A 62 -7.06 -0.88 -1.37
C HIS A 62 -8.48 -1.02 -0.87
N GLY A 63 -8.92 -2.24 -0.59
CA GLY A 63 -10.23 -2.54 -0.01
C GLY A 63 -10.52 -4.02 -0.07
N ASP A 64 -11.73 -4.41 0.31
CA ASP A 64 -12.13 -5.81 0.37
C ASP A 64 -12.38 -6.36 -1.04
N ASN A 65 -11.88 -7.58 -1.29
CA ASN A 65 -12.14 -8.32 -2.53
C ASN A 65 -13.45 -9.11 -2.47
N GLU A 66 -13.98 -9.35 -1.26
CA GLU A 66 -15.20 -10.11 -1.01
C GLU A 66 -16.06 -9.31 -0.03
N LEU A 67 -17.36 -9.23 -0.30
CA LEU A 67 -18.34 -8.53 0.54
C LEU A 67 -19.64 -9.32 0.58
N PHE A 68 -20.30 -9.33 1.73
CA PHE A 68 -21.68 -9.81 1.80
C PHE A 68 -22.66 -8.79 1.19
N MET A 69 -23.81 -9.27 0.72
CA MET A 69 -24.87 -8.38 0.27
C MET A 69 -25.24 -7.39 1.38
N TYR A 70 -25.34 -6.11 1.01
CA TYR A 70 -25.59 -4.98 1.91
C TYR A 70 -24.47 -4.65 2.92
N GLU A 71 -23.33 -5.34 2.86
CA GLU A 71 -22.14 -4.94 3.60
C GLU A 71 -21.45 -3.75 2.93
N ARG A 72 -20.90 -2.83 3.72
CA ARG A 72 -20.18 -1.66 3.19
C ARG A 72 -18.68 -1.91 3.19
N GLY A 73 -18.12 -2.21 2.04
CA GLY A 73 -16.66 -2.22 1.82
C GLY A 73 -16.12 -0.80 1.74
N LYS A 74 -15.00 -0.54 2.42
CA LYS A 74 -14.31 0.77 2.37
C LYS A 74 -13.10 0.67 1.45
N TYR A 75 -13.04 1.54 0.45
CA TYR A 75 -11.95 1.54 -0.51
C TYR A 75 -11.11 2.79 -0.34
N THR A 76 -9.79 2.71 -0.54
CA THR A 76 -8.88 3.86 -0.51
C THR A 76 -7.98 3.85 -1.73
N LEU A 77 -7.58 5.04 -2.18
CA LEU A 77 -6.69 5.20 -3.32
C LEU A 77 -5.28 5.58 -2.83
N ALA A 78 -4.29 4.90 -3.39
CA ALA A 78 -2.88 5.23 -3.19
C ALA A 78 -2.18 5.47 -4.53
N ASP A 79 -1.32 6.48 -4.57
CA ASP A 79 -0.47 6.76 -5.73
C ASP A 79 0.72 5.79 -5.75
N MET A 80 1.01 5.25 -6.93
CA MET A 80 2.14 4.35 -7.18
C MET A 80 3.50 5.06 -7.22
N THR A 81 3.56 6.39 -7.15
CA THR A 81 4.82 7.13 -7.18
C THR A 81 5.52 7.23 -5.83
N ASN A 82 6.85 7.37 -5.91
CA ASN A 82 7.81 7.27 -4.80
C ASN A 82 7.55 8.21 -3.62
N ILE A 83 6.72 9.24 -3.76
CA ILE A 83 6.40 10.17 -2.67
C ILE A 83 4.92 10.52 -2.75
N ILE A 84 4.24 10.18 -1.66
CA ILE A 84 2.79 10.13 -1.48
C ILE A 84 2.12 11.47 -1.82
N ILE A 85 1.08 11.39 -2.63
CA ILE A 85 -0.11 12.24 -2.51
C ILE A 85 -1.18 11.36 -1.89
N LEU A 86 -1.63 11.68 -0.66
CA LEU A 86 -2.95 11.23 -0.23
C LEU A 86 -3.91 11.96 -1.14
N LEU A 87 -4.39 11.27 -2.17
CA LEU A 87 -5.43 11.82 -2.99
C LEU A 87 -6.68 11.83 -2.11
N ASN A 88 -6.98 12.99 -1.50
CA ASN A 88 -8.34 13.39 -1.11
C ASN A 88 -9.25 13.52 -2.35
N ARG A 89 -8.93 12.80 -3.45
CA ARG A 89 -9.88 12.55 -4.51
C ARG A 89 -10.89 11.62 -3.90
N LYS A 90 -12.09 12.14 -3.67
CA LYS A 90 -13.28 11.29 -3.60
C LYS A 90 -13.13 10.30 -4.76
N ILE A 91 -13.28 9.00 -4.50
CA ILE A 91 -13.65 8.07 -5.56
C ILE A 91 -14.94 8.67 -6.12
N LYS A 92 -14.81 9.49 -7.17
CA LYS A 92 -15.96 9.97 -7.89
C LYS A 92 -16.49 8.68 -8.52
N PRO A 93 -17.78 8.37 -8.38
CA PRO A 93 -18.38 7.25 -9.07
C PRO A 93 -18.53 7.60 -10.57
N ASP A 94 -17.45 8.01 -11.22
CA ASP A 94 -17.18 7.69 -12.62
C ASP A 94 -16.34 6.40 -12.73
N GLY A 95 -15.93 5.83 -11.59
CA GLY A 95 -15.43 4.47 -11.49
C GLY A 95 -16.48 3.48 -11.97
N SER A 96 -16.37 3.10 -13.24
CA SER A 96 -17.24 2.15 -13.89
C SER A 96 -17.13 0.80 -13.19
N LEU A 97 -18.26 0.29 -12.71
CA LEU A 97 -18.41 -1.12 -12.43
C LEU A 97 -18.44 -1.87 -13.76
N SER A 98 -17.74 -3.00 -13.89
CA SER A 98 -17.93 -3.87 -15.04
C SER A 98 -19.34 -4.46 -15.06
N ASN A 99 -19.95 -4.69 -13.89
CA ASN A 99 -21.32 -5.15 -13.73
C ASN A 99 -22.09 -4.35 -12.65
N PRO A 100 -23.37 -3.98 -12.85
CA PRO A 100 -24.15 -3.19 -11.90
C PRO A 100 -24.68 -4.06 -10.72
N VAL A 101 -23.75 -4.60 -9.92
CA VAL A 101 -24.07 -5.47 -8.75
C VAL A 101 -24.21 -4.67 -7.45
N GLY A 102 -23.90 -3.37 -7.45
CA GLY A 102 -23.90 -2.53 -6.25
C GLY A 102 -23.94 -1.04 -6.56
N LYS A 103 -23.79 -0.23 -5.51
CA LYS A 103 -23.74 1.22 -5.58
C LYS A 103 -22.60 1.78 -4.73
N PHE A 104 -22.05 2.91 -5.15
CA PHE A 104 -21.11 3.67 -4.33
C PHE A 104 -21.84 4.71 -3.48
N GLU A 105 -21.49 4.76 -2.20
CA GLU A 105 -21.88 5.81 -1.26
C GLU A 105 -20.62 6.45 -0.66
N GLY A 106 -20.23 7.61 -1.18
CA GLY A 106 -18.97 8.25 -0.84
C GLY A 106 -17.79 7.39 -1.27
N ASN A 107 -16.96 6.97 -0.31
CA ASN A 107 -15.79 6.11 -0.53
C ASN A 107 -16.05 4.62 -0.25
N GLY A 108 -17.33 4.25 -0.08
CA GLY A 108 -17.73 2.88 0.19
C GLY A 108 -18.56 2.31 -0.94
N PHE A 109 -18.36 1.02 -1.21
CA PHE A 109 -19.17 0.24 -2.13
C PHE A 109 -20.12 -0.65 -1.34
N ILE A 110 -21.37 -0.75 -1.80
CA ILE A 110 -22.40 -1.59 -1.20
C ILE A 110 -22.96 -2.50 -2.30
N PRO A 111 -22.70 -3.81 -2.27
CA PRO A 111 -23.31 -4.76 -3.18
C PRO A 111 -24.80 -4.94 -2.82
N VAL A 112 -25.66 -4.89 -3.83
CA VAL A 112 -27.11 -5.09 -3.70
C VAL A 112 -27.60 -6.32 -4.45
N LYS A 113 -26.70 -7.00 -5.17
CA LYS A 113 -26.92 -8.27 -5.87
C LYS A 113 -25.65 -9.11 -5.80
N SER A 114 -25.81 -10.42 -5.87
CA SER A 114 -24.69 -11.34 -6.04
C SER A 114 -24.08 -11.23 -7.43
N GLY A 115 -22.76 -11.38 -7.51
CA GLY A 115 -21.99 -11.40 -8.76
C GLY A 115 -20.64 -10.71 -8.60
N ASP A 116 -19.81 -10.83 -9.63
CA ASP A 116 -18.49 -10.23 -9.67
C ASP A 116 -18.53 -8.88 -10.37
N THR A 117 -17.73 -7.93 -9.89
CA THR A 117 -17.52 -6.63 -10.56
C THR A 117 -16.10 -6.14 -10.34
N ASP A 118 -15.58 -5.45 -11.34
CA ASP A 118 -14.34 -4.71 -11.23
C ASP A 118 -14.64 -3.28 -10.78
N ILE A 119 -13.82 -2.75 -9.88
CA ILE A 119 -13.83 -1.35 -9.48
C ILE A 119 -12.64 -0.66 -10.16
N THR A 120 -12.91 0.33 -11.02
CA THR A 120 -11.87 1.11 -11.68
C THR A 120 -11.81 2.53 -11.11
N ALA A 121 -10.61 3.08 -10.94
CA ALA A 121 -10.40 4.49 -10.61
C ALA A 121 -9.66 5.19 -11.76
N ARG A 122 -10.04 6.43 -12.09
CA ARG A 122 -9.41 7.26 -13.14
C ARG A 122 -8.93 8.60 -12.58
#